data_AF-A0A953TDI3-F1
#
_entry.id   AF-A0A953TDI3-F1
#
_cell.length_a   1.000
_cell.length_b   1.000
_cell.length_c   1.000
_cell.angle_alpha   90.00
_cell.angle_beta   90.00
_cell.angle_gamma   90.00
#
_symmetry.space_group_name_H-M   'P 1'
#
loop_
_entity.id
_entity.type
_entity.pdbx_description
1 polymer ?
#
loop_
_entity_poly.entity_id
_entity_poly.type
_entity_poly.pdbx_seq_one_letter_code
_entity_poly.pdbx_strand_id
1 'polypeptide(L)'
;MRRLGYFLALVVAVALGATAGFAQTGKLKVKVTPNHAYVFVDGKAIRDGNQTIALSPGKHTVVVVNYGYKISTQDVNVDAGKTTPLTVALEAYGGPVNGPFGQLQVKGDGHAAVLLNGKTPGYFVGHAKSTLLLAPGSYHVTATRAGNDLWSGDVTVAANKKLAVDTKKAGAQKTSDKKNLAKLTSQPRSKGTTVAVAGVTGNFSVAPTAINCGQTSTLTWQTSETVEASISGIGAVPLSGSQAVSPHATTTYDFTSAGPGGIVKGTGTVNVNTKVDASLSASPAELQYRKIGEKVITEGSSTLTWQTSNADAVSIAPTGKADASGSQTIKGEPADASQVPEGQPARKIDETKSFTLNASNVCGGSATQSASVHITGTVEPIPTVTLQSVFYPTDYPDQAHPQVGLVRSQQLALATLAGGFKKYLEYDPDAKLSVEAHADTRGSARHNQDLSERRVQRIKQYLVEQGIPADKVQTAAYGKDRPMDRATVKDLEASNPNTPTKARLRNAMADWLAYNRRADIVLLPSGKKSAQFFPHTADDSGIIWQMPKAPATKVQKAQ
;
A
#
# COMPACT_ATOMS: atom_id res chain seq x y z
N MET A 1 -95.08 -69.76 -12.27
CA MET A 1 -94.87 -70.04 -10.83
C MET A 1 -94.14 -68.83 -10.23
N ARG A 2 -94.78 -68.05 -9.34
CA ARG A 2 -94.40 -67.79 -7.92
C ARG A 2 -92.90 -67.50 -7.72
N ARG A 3 -92.40 -66.49 -6.98
CA ARG A 3 -92.82 -65.35 -6.12
C ARG A 3 -91.51 -64.55 -5.91
N LEU A 4 -91.46 -63.21 -6.00
CA LEU A 4 -91.68 -62.22 -4.93
C LEU A 4 -90.89 -62.47 -3.62
N GLY A 5 -89.99 -61.55 -3.27
CA GLY A 5 -89.31 -61.47 -1.96
C GLY A 5 -88.43 -60.21 -1.81
N TYR A 6 -88.86 -59.30 -0.93
CA TYR A 6 -88.36 -57.94 -0.63
C TYR A 6 -87.12 -57.88 0.29
N PHE A 7 -86.44 -56.71 0.31
CA PHE A 7 -86.09 -55.84 1.48
C PHE A 7 -84.89 -54.93 1.09
N LEU A 8 -85.11 -53.68 0.63
CA LEU A 8 -85.23 -52.41 1.38
C LEU A 8 -84.07 -52.11 2.35
N ALA A 9 -83.15 -51.22 1.93
CA ALA A 9 -82.36 -50.36 2.82
C ALA A 9 -82.13 -48.99 2.17
N LEU A 10 -82.43 -47.97 2.96
CA LEU A 10 -82.60 -46.54 2.67
C LEU A 10 -81.25 -45.84 2.42
N VAL A 11 -81.09 -45.13 1.30
CA VAL A 11 -80.00 -44.15 1.12
C VAL A 11 -80.57 -42.75 1.28
N VAL A 12 -80.24 -42.09 2.39
CA VAL A 12 -80.54 -40.69 2.67
C VAL A 12 -79.53 -39.83 1.92
N ALA A 13 -79.96 -39.17 0.85
CA ALA A 13 -79.19 -38.09 0.23
C ALA A 13 -79.45 -36.80 1.01
N VAL A 14 -78.53 -36.43 1.89
CA VAL A 14 -78.51 -35.10 2.52
C VAL A 14 -78.04 -34.10 1.46
N ALA A 15 -78.98 -33.39 0.86
CA ALA A 15 -78.70 -32.18 0.11
C ALA A 15 -78.29 -31.08 1.09
N LEU A 16 -76.98 -30.92 1.31
CA LEU A 16 -76.41 -29.73 1.94
C LEU A 16 -76.63 -28.54 0.98
N GLY A 17 -77.74 -27.85 1.16
CA GLY A 17 -77.96 -26.53 0.59
C GLY A 17 -76.94 -25.56 1.17
N ALA A 18 -75.84 -25.33 0.44
CA ALA A 18 -74.97 -24.20 0.69
C ALA A 18 -75.73 -22.92 0.32
N THR A 19 -76.38 -22.29 1.31
CA THR A 19 -76.82 -20.91 1.16
C THR A 19 -75.56 -20.07 0.99
N ALA A 20 -75.29 -19.63 -0.24
CA ALA A 20 -74.34 -18.56 -0.50
C ALA A 20 -74.85 -17.31 0.24
N GLY A 21 -74.31 -17.05 1.44
CA GLY A 21 -74.49 -15.77 2.09
C GLY A 21 -73.90 -14.72 1.18
N PHE A 22 -74.75 -13.92 0.53
CA PHE A 22 -74.31 -12.75 -0.22
C PHE A 22 -73.47 -11.89 0.73
N ALA A 23 -72.16 -11.77 0.49
CA ALA A 23 -71.30 -10.89 1.26
C ALA A 23 -71.86 -9.46 1.13
N GLN A 24 -72.46 -8.96 2.19
CA GLN A 24 -73.15 -7.67 2.17
C GLN A 24 -72.10 -6.56 1.96
N THR A 25 -72.19 -5.83 0.85
CA THR A 25 -71.27 -4.71 0.57
C THR A 25 -71.41 -3.63 1.63
N GLY A 26 -70.27 -3.05 2.04
CA GLY A 26 -70.24 -1.88 2.91
C GLY A 26 -70.31 -0.58 2.10
N LYS A 27 -70.56 0.54 2.78
CA LYS A 27 -70.62 1.88 2.16
C LYS A 27 -69.62 2.82 2.81
N LEU A 28 -68.91 3.60 2.01
CA LEU A 28 -68.07 4.70 2.47
C LEU A 28 -68.73 6.03 2.10
N LYS A 29 -69.13 6.82 3.09
CA LYS A 29 -69.73 8.15 2.90
C LYS A 29 -68.65 9.23 3.02
N VAL A 30 -68.13 9.68 1.88
CA VAL A 30 -67.06 10.67 1.82
C VAL A 30 -67.65 12.07 1.68
N LYS A 31 -67.26 12.96 2.58
CA LYS A 31 -67.47 14.41 2.48
C LYS A 31 -66.12 15.10 2.26
N VAL A 32 -66.01 15.91 1.22
CA VAL A 32 -64.75 16.59 0.86
C VAL A 32 -64.96 18.10 0.80
N THR A 33 -64.01 18.86 1.33
CA THR A 33 -63.92 20.32 1.16
C THR A 33 -62.55 20.64 0.58
N PRO A 34 -62.46 21.30 -0.59
CA PRO A 34 -63.54 21.83 -1.43
C PRO A 34 -64.35 20.73 -2.17
N ASN A 35 -65.61 21.02 -2.51
CA ASN A 35 -66.52 20.10 -3.20
C ASN A 35 -66.04 19.64 -4.60
N HIS A 36 -64.97 20.23 -5.14
CA HIS A 36 -64.38 19.85 -6.43
C HIS A 36 -63.19 18.89 -6.29
N ALA A 37 -62.82 18.50 -5.07
CA ALA A 37 -61.80 17.49 -4.85
C ALA A 37 -62.24 16.13 -5.40
N TYR A 38 -61.29 15.41 -5.99
CA TYR A 38 -61.49 14.08 -6.56
C TYR A 38 -61.14 13.02 -5.52
N VAL A 39 -61.96 11.97 -5.44
CA VAL A 39 -61.74 10.83 -4.55
C VAL A 39 -61.23 9.65 -5.37
N PHE A 40 -60.09 9.12 -4.95
CA PHE A 40 -59.52 7.86 -5.41
C PHE A 40 -59.66 6.82 -4.30
N VAL A 41 -60.02 5.59 -4.66
CA VAL A 41 -60.06 4.45 -3.73
C VAL A 41 -59.22 3.34 -4.32
N ASP A 42 -58.22 2.87 -3.56
CA ASP A 42 -57.23 1.86 -3.98
C ASP A 42 -56.60 2.19 -5.34
N GLY A 43 -56.26 3.47 -5.52
CA GLY A 43 -55.67 4.00 -6.76
C GLY A 43 -56.66 4.23 -7.91
N LYS A 44 -57.93 3.81 -7.80
CA LYS A 44 -58.95 4.03 -8.84
C LYS A 44 -59.67 5.36 -8.64
N ALA A 45 -59.70 6.18 -9.69
CA ALA A 45 -60.46 7.44 -9.70
C ALA A 45 -61.97 7.14 -9.59
N ILE A 46 -62.65 7.56 -8.53
CA ILE A 46 -64.09 7.31 -8.35
C ILE A 46 -64.95 8.46 -8.89
N ARG A 47 -64.94 9.61 -8.21
CA ARG A 47 -65.70 10.82 -8.59
C ARG A 47 -65.27 12.04 -7.79
N ASP A 48 -65.63 13.23 -8.27
CA ASP A 48 -65.55 14.50 -7.56
C ASP A 48 -66.68 14.70 -6.52
N GLY A 49 -66.34 15.40 -5.44
CA GLY A 49 -67.29 15.87 -4.43
C GLY A 49 -67.81 14.83 -3.45
N ASN A 50 -68.86 15.20 -2.73
CA ASN A 50 -69.48 14.38 -1.69
C ASN A 50 -70.19 13.18 -2.31
N GLN A 51 -69.92 11.99 -1.77
CA GLN A 51 -70.41 10.75 -2.38
C GLN A 51 -70.55 9.61 -1.37
N THR A 52 -71.34 8.61 -1.73
CA THR A 52 -71.41 7.33 -1.02
C THR A 52 -70.96 6.24 -1.97
N ILE A 53 -69.87 5.56 -1.62
CA ILE A 53 -69.19 4.57 -2.46
C ILE A 53 -69.47 3.19 -1.89
N ALA A 54 -69.98 2.26 -2.69
CA ALA A 54 -70.09 0.86 -2.29
C ALA A 54 -68.71 0.21 -2.41
N LEU A 55 -68.22 -0.40 -1.33
CA LEU A 55 -66.92 -1.06 -1.27
C LEU A 55 -67.08 -2.45 -0.68
N SER A 56 -66.13 -3.33 -1.04
CA SER A 56 -65.99 -4.61 -0.35
C SER A 56 -65.71 -4.38 1.14
N PRO A 57 -66.12 -5.29 2.03
CA PRO A 57 -65.67 -5.22 3.41
C PRO A 57 -64.14 -5.39 3.48
N GLY A 58 -63.47 -4.59 4.32
CA GLY A 58 -62.03 -4.64 4.52
C GLY A 58 -61.35 -3.27 4.51
N LYS A 59 -60.02 -3.29 4.49
CA LYS A 59 -59.18 -2.09 4.48
C LYS A 59 -59.08 -1.55 3.06
N HIS A 60 -59.34 -0.25 2.91
CA HIS A 60 -59.25 0.51 1.67
C HIS A 60 -58.41 1.76 1.86
N THR A 61 -57.60 2.12 0.87
CA THR A 61 -56.84 3.38 0.90
C THR A 61 -57.59 4.43 0.09
N VAL A 62 -57.98 5.51 0.75
CA VAL A 62 -58.72 6.62 0.15
C VAL A 62 -57.78 7.80 -0.01
N VAL A 63 -57.64 8.28 -1.24
CA VAL A 63 -56.83 9.45 -1.57
C VAL A 63 -57.74 10.55 -2.10
N VAL A 64 -57.73 11.71 -1.45
CA VAL A 64 -58.50 12.89 -1.85
C VAL A 64 -57.53 13.94 -2.37
N VAL A 65 -57.74 14.35 -3.62
CA VAL A 65 -56.85 15.28 -4.32
C VAL A 65 -57.61 16.43 -4.95
N ASN A 66 -57.02 17.61 -4.91
CA ASN A 66 -57.41 18.72 -5.74
C ASN A 66 -56.15 19.51 -6.10
N TYR A 67 -55.98 19.89 -7.37
CA TYR A 67 -54.75 20.58 -7.75
C TYR A 67 -54.65 21.94 -7.05
N GLY A 68 -53.48 22.24 -6.49
CA GLY A 68 -53.26 23.39 -5.61
C GLY A 68 -53.64 23.16 -4.15
N TYR A 69 -53.76 21.91 -3.73
CA TYR A 69 -53.98 21.50 -2.33
C TYR A 69 -53.02 20.36 -1.96
N LYS A 70 -52.71 20.21 -0.67
CA LYS A 70 -51.98 19.05 -0.16
C LYS A 70 -52.81 17.78 -0.36
N ILE A 71 -52.20 16.71 -0.87
CA ILE A 71 -52.85 15.41 -1.04
C ILE A 71 -53.19 14.83 0.34
N SER A 72 -54.42 14.35 0.51
CA SER A 72 -54.83 13.64 1.73
C SER A 72 -54.97 12.14 1.44
N THR A 73 -54.26 11.31 2.19
CA THR A 73 -54.34 9.86 2.12
C THR A 73 -54.83 9.31 3.46
N GLN A 74 -55.86 8.48 3.45
CA GLN A 74 -56.42 7.85 4.64
C GLN A 74 -56.72 6.38 4.40
N ASP A 75 -56.27 5.52 5.30
CA ASP A 75 -56.70 4.13 5.34
C ASP A 75 -58.01 4.03 6.11
N VAL A 76 -59.01 3.40 5.49
CA VAL A 76 -60.36 3.25 6.04
C VAL A 76 -60.75 1.79 6.04
N ASN A 77 -61.26 1.30 7.18
CA ASN A 77 -61.88 -0.02 7.25
C ASN A 77 -63.38 0.09 6.98
N VAL A 78 -63.87 -0.70 6.03
CA VAL A 78 -65.28 -0.77 5.65
C VAL A 78 -65.86 -2.08 6.17
N ASP A 79 -66.89 -1.99 7.01
CA ASP A 79 -67.59 -3.17 7.52
C ASP A 79 -68.74 -3.58 6.60
N ALA A 80 -69.00 -4.89 6.51
CA ALA A 80 -70.13 -5.43 5.76
C ALA A 80 -71.47 -4.83 6.22
N GLY A 81 -72.28 -4.35 5.27
CA GLY A 81 -73.61 -3.78 5.53
C GLY A 81 -73.65 -2.42 6.26
N LYS A 82 -72.52 -1.90 6.76
CA LYS A 82 -72.46 -0.59 7.45
C LYS A 82 -72.07 0.56 6.52
N THR A 83 -72.29 1.78 7.01
CA THR A 83 -71.81 3.01 6.36
C THR A 83 -70.71 3.66 7.20
N THR A 84 -69.47 3.67 6.70
CA THR A 84 -68.33 4.35 7.33
C THR A 84 -68.29 5.82 6.87
N PRO A 85 -68.37 6.82 7.76
CA PRO A 85 -68.22 8.22 7.40
C PRO A 85 -66.73 8.60 7.27
N LEU A 86 -66.41 9.38 6.24
CA LEU A 86 -65.08 9.99 6.06
C LEU A 86 -65.26 11.46 5.71
N THR A 87 -64.66 12.36 6.47
CA THR A 87 -64.66 13.81 6.16
C THR A 87 -63.24 14.28 5.95
N VAL A 88 -62.97 14.90 4.80
CA VAL A 88 -61.64 15.40 4.42
C VAL A 88 -61.74 16.88 4.04
N ALA A 89 -61.03 17.72 4.77
CA ALA A 89 -60.80 19.12 4.39
C ALA A 89 -59.37 19.26 3.88
N LEU A 90 -59.20 19.61 2.61
CA LEU A 90 -57.90 19.81 2.00
C LEU A 90 -57.35 21.19 2.34
N GLU A 91 -56.06 21.24 2.66
CA GLU A 91 -55.32 22.47 2.88
C GLU A 91 -54.75 22.98 1.55
N ALA A 92 -54.91 24.27 1.25
CA ALA A 92 -54.35 24.88 0.05
C ALA A 92 -52.82 24.77 0.04
N TYR A 93 -52.23 24.58 -1.14
CA TYR A 93 -50.80 24.38 -1.32
C TYR A 93 -50.27 25.14 -2.55
N GLY A 94 -49.15 25.82 -2.34
CA GLY A 94 -48.36 26.46 -3.38
C GLY A 94 -48.83 27.86 -3.77
N GLY A 95 -47.92 28.62 -4.39
CA GLY A 95 -48.17 29.97 -4.91
C GLY A 95 -48.79 29.99 -6.30
N PRO A 96 -49.05 31.20 -6.86
CA PRO A 96 -49.53 31.33 -8.22
C PRO A 96 -48.51 30.81 -9.22
N VAL A 97 -49.00 30.31 -10.35
CA VAL A 97 -48.20 29.80 -11.46
C VAL A 97 -47.95 30.95 -12.43
N ASN A 98 -46.73 31.04 -12.96
CA ASN A 98 -46.36 32.06 -13.93
C ASN A 98 -46.45 31.53 -15.36
N GLY A 99 -46.84 32.42 -16.28
CA GLY A 99 -46.87 32.14 -17.71
C GLY A 99 -45.47 32.15 -18.35
N PRO A 100 -45.37 31.95 -19.67
CA PRO A 100 -46.48 31.93 -20.63
C PRO A 100 -47.35 30.67 -20.52
N PHE A 101 -48.62 30.79 -20.90
CA PHE A 101 -49.57 29.67 -20.85
C PHE A 101 -50.06 29.27 -22.24
N GLY A 102 -50.25 27.97 -22.43
CA GLY A 102 -51.25 27.42 -23.33
C GLY A 102 -52.46 26.91 -22.54
N GLN A 103 -53.61 26.84 -23.20
CA GLN A 103 -54.85 26.35 -22.60
C GLN A 103 -55.16 24.95 -23.12
N LEU A 104 -55.32 23.97 -22.24
CA LEU A 104 -55.85 22.64 -22.55
C LEU A 104 -57.29 22.51 -22.03
N GLN A 105 -58.18 22.00 -22.88
CA GLN A 105 -59.56 21.67 -22.52
C GLN A 105 -59.89 20.24 -22.95
N VAL A 106 -60.27 19.38 -22.02
CA VAL A 106 -60.59 17.97 -22.28
C VAL A 106 -62.12 17.81 -22.36
N LYS A 107 -62.69 17.74 -23.55
CA LYS A 107 -64.13 17.51 -23.73
C LYS A 107 -64.47 16.03 -23.53
N GLY A 108 -65.51 15.74 -22.75
CA GLY A 108 -65.83 14.36 -22.40
C GLY A 108 -66.87 14.24 -21.30
N ASP A 109 -66.75 13.19 -20.49
CA ASP A 109 -67.47 13.05 -19.24
C ASP A 109 -66.99 14.10 -18.23
N GLY A 110 -67.87 15.03 -17.84
CA GLY A 110 -67.54 16.12 -16.93
C GLY A 110 -67.15 15.72 -15.50
N HIS A 111 -67.29 14.44 -15.15
CA HIS A 111 -66.84 13.82 -13.89
C HIS A 111 -65.58 12.97 -14.03
N ALA A 112 -65.00 12.88 -15.24
CA ALA A 112 -63.73 12.19 -15.42
C ALA A 112 -62.59 12.99 -14.81
N ALA A 113 -61.72 12.30 -14.06
CA ALA A 113 -60.44 12.83 -13.63
C ALA A 113 -59.53 13.01 -14.83
N VAL A 114 -58.86 14.14 -14.91
CA VAL A 114 -57.82 14.43 -15.89
C VAL A 114 -56.49 14.40 -15.15
N LEU A 115 -55.59 13.53 -15.61
CA LEU A 115 -54.24 13.37 -15.12
C LEU A 115 -53.25 13.71 -16.24
N LEU A 116 -52.11 14.29 -15.88
CA LEU A 116 -51.03 14.61 -16.81
C LEU A 116 -49.78 13.82 -16.44
N ASN A 117 -49.10 13.23 -17.42
CA ASN A 117 -47.81 12.54 -17.34
C ASN A 117 -47.76 11.30 -16.42
N GLY A 118 -48.86 10.90 -15.81
CA GLY A 118 -48.96 9.70 -15.00
C GLY A 118 -50.40 9.35 -14.64
N LYS A 119 -50.59 8.21 -13.97
CA LYS A 119 -51.92 7.66 -13.65
C LYS A 119 -52.25 7.60 -12.15
N THR A 120 -51.30 7.95 -11.29
CA THR A 120 -51.52 7.97 -9.83
C THR A 120 -52.21 9.26 -9.39
N PRO A 121 -52.85 9.30 -8.20
CA PRO A 121 -53.57 10.49 -7.74
C PRO A 121 -52.72 11.78 -7.74
N GLY A 122 -51.40 11.69 -7.57
CA GLY A 122 -50.49 12.84 -7.59
C GLY A 122 -50.41 13.56 -8.95
N TYR A 123 -50.80 12.89 -10.03
CA TYR A 123 -50.83 13.45 -11.38
C TYR A 123 -52.18 14.11 -11.75
N PHE A 124 -53.15 14.12 -10.83
CA PHE A 124 -54.45 14.75 -11.03
C PHE A 124 -54.34 16.28 -11.16
N VAL A 125 -54.91 16.84 -12.22
CA VAL A 125 -54.92 18.29 -12.49
C VAL A 125 -56.32 18.89 -12.62
N GLY A 126 -57.38 18.09 -12.58
CA GLY A 126 -58.74 18.60 -12.66
C GLY A 126 -59.70 17.64 -13.34
N HIS A 127 -60.84 18.17 -13.78
CA HIS A 127 -61.91 17.40 -14.43
C HIS A 127 -61.92 17.67 -15.92
N ALA A 128 -62.60 16.84 -16.72
CA ALA A 128 -62.74 17.10 -18.16
C ALA A 128 -63.34 18.51 -18.45
N LYS A 129 -64.30 18.96 -17.64
CA LYS A 129 -64.87 20.31 -17.72
C LYS A 129 -63.92 21.45 -17.31
N SER A 130 -62.77 21.14 -16.70
CA SER A 130 -61.80 22.14 -16.26
C SER A 130 -61.08 22.81 -17.43
N THR A 131 -60.68 24.05 -17.21
CA THR A 131 -59.74 24.76 -18.09
C THR A 131 -58.35 24.63 -17.50
N LEU A 132 -57.45 23.91 -18.16
CA LEU A 132 -56.08 23.73 -17.72
C LEU A 132 -55.19 24.78 -18.39
N LEU A 133 -54.44 25.54 -17.60
CA LEU A 133 -53.39 26.43 -18.08
C LEU A 133 -52.04 25.75 -17.80
N LEU A 134 -51.32 25.44 -18.87
CA LEU A 134 -50.08 24.67 -18.84
C LEU A 134 -48.95 25.50 -19.46
N ALA A 135 -47.72 25.28 -19.03
CA ALA A 135 -46.57 25.76 -19.78
C ALA A 135 -46.58 25.14 -21.20
N PRO A 136 -46.08 25.83 -22.23
CA PRO A 136 -45.94 25.25 -23.55
C PRO A 136 -45.06 24.01 -23.51
N GLY A 137 -45.51 22.90 -24.10
CA GLY A 137 -44.80 21.63 -24.04
C GLY A 137 -45.67 20.43 -24.43
N SER A 138 -45.08 19.24 -24.35
CA SER A 138 -45.76 17.97 -24.59
C SER A 138 -46.17 17.32 -23.27
N TYR A 139 -47.38 16.78 -23.24
CA TYR A 139 -47.97 16.16 -22.06
C TYR A 139 -48.67 14.86 -22.46
N HIS A 140 -48.56 13.82 -21.62
CA HIS A 140 -49.42 12.64 -21.76
C HIS A 140 -50.68 12.87 -20.93
N VAL A 141 -51.85 12.90 -21.56
CA VAL A 141 -53.12 13.19 -20.88
C VAL A 141 -53.89 11.89 -20.71
N THR A 142 -54.35 11.62 -19.49
CA THR A 142 -55.27 10.51 -19.20
C THR A 142 -56.57 11.06 -18.61
N ALA A 143 -57.70 10.73 -19.24
CA ALA A 143 -59.04 10.98 -18.72
C ALA A 143 -59.64 9.67 -18.21
N THR A 144 -59.91 9.56 -16.91
CA THR A 144 -60.30 8.29 -16.27
C THR A 144 -61.47 8.45 -15.30
N ARG A 145 -62.29 7.41 -15.17
CA ARG A 145 -63.43 7.36 -14.23
C ARG A 145 -63.75 5.93 -13.83
N ALA A 146 -64.02 5.71 -12.54
CA ALA A 146 -64.25 4.41 -11.92
C ALA A 146 -63.16 3.35 -12.24
N GLY A 147 -61.91 3.79 -12.40
CA GLY A 147 -60.78 2.92 -12.78
C GLY A 147 -60.71 2.56 -14.28
N ASN A 148 -61.55 3.14 -15.12
CA ASN A 148 -61.51 2.96 -16.57
C ASN A 148 -60.96 4.20 -17.27
N ASP A 149 -59.93 4.02 -18.08
CA ASP A 149 -59.41 5.07 -18.94
C ASP A 149 -60.39 5.32 -20.08
N LEU A 150 -61.07 6.47 -20.02
CA LEU A 150 -61.99 6.90 -21.07
C LEU A 150 -61.22 7.32 -22.32
N TRP A 151 -60.03 7.88 -22.13
CA TRP A 151 -59.07 8.20 -23.18
C TRP A 151 -57.68 8.46 -22.58
N SER A 152 -56.62 8.08 -23.31
CA SER A 152 -55.24 8.46 -22.99
C SER A 152 -54.49 8.77 -24.26
N GLY A 153 -53.65 9.81 -24.26
CA GLY A 153 -52.84 10.14 -25.43
C GLY A 153 -51.96 11.37 -25.25
N ASP A 154 -50.97 11.49 -26.13
CA ASP A 154 -50.04 12.61 -26.13
C ASP A 154 -50.62 13.86 -26.79
N VAL A 155 -50.34 15.01 -26.19
CA VAL A 155 -50.78 16.31 -26.69
C VAL A 155 -49.63 17.31 -26.63
N THR A 156 -49.63 18.26 -27.55
CA THR A 156 -48.68 19.38 -27.55
C THR A 156 -49.43 20.70 -27.34
N VAL A 157 -49.16 21.34 -26.21
CA VAL A 157 -49.76 22.61 -25.83
C VAL A 157 -48.82 23.74 -26.22
N ALA A 158 -49.30 24.67 -27.04
CA ALA A 158 -48.52 25.82 -27.50
C ALA A 158 -48.90 27.09 -26.72
N ALA A 159 -47.93 28.00 -26.56
CA ALA A 159 -48.14 29.31 -25.96
C ALA A 159 -49.27 30.07 -26.67
N ASN A 160 -50.11 30.76 -25.90
CA ASN A 160 -51.18 31.63 -26.41
C ASN A 160 -52.24 30.94 -27.28
N LYS A 161 -52.27 29.60 -27.27
CA LYS A 161 -53.25 28.79 -27.99
C LYS A 161 -54.09 27.99 -27.03
N LYS A 162 -55.31 27.67 -27.48
CA LYS A 162 -56.20 26.73 -26.85
C LYS A 162 -56.23 25.43 -27.65
N LEU A 163 -55.86 24.35 -27.00
CA LEU A 163 -56.03 22.98 -27.46
C LEU A 163 -57.28 22.37 -26.81
N ALA A 164 -58.22 21.92 -27.63
CA ALA A 164 -59.37 21.13 -27.19
C ALA A 164 -59.19 19.67 -27.64
N VAL A 165 -59.32 18.73 -26.70
CA VAL A 165 -59.24 17.29 -26.94
C VAL A 165 -60.60 16.67 -26.68
N ASP A 166 -61.21 16.00 -27.65
CA ASP A 166 -62.51 15.36 -27.49
C ASP A 166 -62.38 13.84 -27.26
N THR A 167 -62.50 13.44 -25.99
CA THR A 167 -62.40 12.04 -25.56
C THR A 167 -63.50 11.15 -26.12
N LYS A 168 -64.67 11.70 -26.48
CA LYS A 168 -65.76 10.94 -27.11
C LYS A 168 -65.53 10.69 -28.60
N LYS A 169 -64.58 11.40 -29.20
CA LYS A 169 -64.19 11.28 -30.62
C LYS A 169 -62.77 10.76 -30.75
N ALA A 170 -62.44 9.70 -30.00
CA ALA A 170 -61.13 9.06 -30.01
C ALA A 170 -59.94 10.03 -29.80
N GLY A 171 -60.15 11.11 -29.04
CA GLY A 171 -59.10 12.10 -28.77
C GLY A 171 -58.89 13.14 -29.86
N ALA A 172 -59.88 13.37 -30.74
CA ALA A 172 -59.79 14.39 -31.78
C ALA A 172 -59.33 15.75 -31.21
N GLN A 173 -58.24 16.28 -31.75
CA GLN A 173 -57.57 17.49 -31.26
C GLN A 173 -57.91 18.69 -32.14
N LYS A 174 -58.28 19.82 -31.53
CA LYS A 174 -58.54 21.09 -32.23
C LYS A 174 -57.81 22.23 -31.53
N THR A 175 -56.91 22.88 -32.27
CA THR A 175 -56.16 24.04 -31.80
C THR A 175 -56.78 25.34 -32.33
N SER A 176 -56.81 26.38 -31.49
CA SER A 176 -57.33 27.71 -31.83
C SER A 176 -56.53 28.78 -31.10
N ASP A 177 -56.44 29.99 -31.66
CA ASP A 177 -55.73 31.09 -31.01
C ASP A 177 -56.50 31.62 -29.79
N LYS A 178 -55.74 32.01 -28.76
CA LYS A 178 -56.29 32.57 -27.53
C LYS A 178 -55.46 33.76 -27.07
N LYS A 179 -55.54 34.85 -27.85
CA LYS A 179 -54.74 36.08 -27.70
C LYS A 179 -54.72 36.68 -26.28
N ASN A 180 -55.77 36.48 -25.48
CA ASN A 180 -55.83 36.98 -24.11
C ASN A 180 -54.88 36.25 -23.14
N LEU A 181 -54.39 35.04 -23.47
CA LEU A 181 -53.39 34.33 -22.66
C LEU A 181 -52.05 35.06 -22.62
N ALA A 182 -51.70 35.81 -23.68
CA ALA A 182 -50.46 36.57 -23.73
C ALA A 182 -50.39 37.68 -22.67
N LYS A 183 -51.55 38.15 -22.17
CA LYS A 183 -51.65 39.15 -21.11
C LYS A 183 -51.64 38.54 -19.70
N LEU A 184 -51.74 37.21 -19.59
CA LEU A 184 -51.82 36.50 -18.32
C LEU A 184 -50.42 36.06 -17.87
N THR A 185 -49.78 36.86 -17.02
CA THR A 185 -48.43 36.60 -16.52
C THR A 185 -48.40 35.68 -15.31
N SER A 186 -49.48 35.66 -14.51
CA SER A 186 -49.58 34.82 -13.31
C SER A 186 -51.04 34.43 -13.03
N GLN A 187 -51.26 33.24 -12.48
CA GLN A 187 -52.58 32.71 -12.17
C GLN A 187 -52.55 31.85 -10.89
N PRO A 188 -53.51 31.99 -9.95
CA PRO A 188 -53.67 31.04 -8.85
C PRO A 188 -53.85 29.61 -9.34
N ARG A 189 -53.31 28.62 -8.63
CA ARG A 189 -53.37 27.19 -9.01
C ARG A 189 -54.78 26.68 -9.26
N SER A 190 -55.75 27.20 -8.52
CA SER A 190 -57.17 26.90 -8.70
C SER A 190 -58.00 28.18 -8.56
N LYS A 191 -58.74 28.54 -9.62
CA LYS A 191 -59.71 29.65 -9.64
C LYS A 191 -60.98 29.21 -10.36
N GLY A 192 -62.01 28.84 -9.60
CA GLY A 192 -63.24 28.26 -10.14
C GLY A 192 -62.94 26.94 -10.86
N THR A 193 -63.29 26.85 -12.15
CA THR A 193 -62.99 25.69 -13.00
C THR A 193 -61.64 25.79 -13.72
N THR A 194 -60.87 26.85 -13.49
CA THR A 194 -59.55 27.04 -14.09
C THR A 194 -58.47 26.52 -13.16
N VAL A 195 -57.61 25.64 -13.67
CA VAL A 195 -56.45 25.11 -12.97
C VAL A 195 -55.19 25.54 -13.72
N ALA A 196 -54.25 26.17 -13.03
CA ALA A 196 -52.94 26.48 -13.59
C ALA A 196 -51.93 25.48 -13.02
N VAL A 197 -51.31 24.67 -13.89
CA VAL A 197 -50.37 23.61 -13.50
C VAL A 197 -48.96 24.18 -13.53
N ALA A 198 -48.29 24.16 -12.38
CA ALA A 198 -46.92 24.58 -12.25
C ALA A 198 -45.99 23.57 -12.91
N GLY A 199 -45.01 24.05 -13.67
CA GLY A 199 -43.96 23.22 -14.25
C GLY A 199 -43.10 22.58 -13.16
N VAL A 200 -42.63 21.37 -13.43
CA VAL A 200 -41.67 20.69 -12.55
C VAL A 200 -40.37 21.48 -12.53
N THR A 201 -39.82 21.69 -11.33
CA THR A 201 -38.48 22.28 -11.16
C THR A 201 -37.61 21.33 -10.36
N GLY A 202 -36.31 21.34 -10.65
CA GLY A 202 -35.36 20.57 -9.89
C GLY A 202 -33.92 20.88 -10.25
N ASN A 203 -33.03 20.65 -9.29
CA ASN A 203 -31.59 20.68 -9.47
C ASN A 203 -31.01 19.34 -9.03
N PHE A 204 -29.95 18.93 -9.73
CA PHE A 204 -29.15 17.76 -9.42
C PHE A 204 -27.68 18.18 -9.46
N SER A 205 -26.93 17.85 -8.42
CA SER A 205 -25.50 18.15 -8.34
C SER A 205 -24.74 16.97 -7.74
N VAL A 206 -23.46 16.91 -8.08
CA VAL A 206 -22.52 15.88 -7.65
C VAL A 206 -21.27 16.57 -7.14
N ALA A 207 -20.85 16.28 -5.92
CA ALA A 207 -19.65 16.87 -5.34
C ALA A 207 -18.96 15.91 -4.35
N PRO A 208 -17.62 15.71 -4.48
CA PRO A 208 -16.77 16.13 -5.59
C PRO A 208 -17.04 15.34 -6.90
N THR A 209 -16.76 15.95 -8.06
CA THR A 209 -16.91 15.29 -9.39
C THR A 209 -15.70 14.43 -9.77
N ALA A 210 -14.62 14.49 -9.00
CA ALA A 210 -13.44 13.65 -9.14
C ALA A 210 -13.05 13.10 -7.77
N ILE A 211 -12.81 11.80 -7.70
CA ILE A 211 -12.42 11.08 -6.49
C ILE A 211 -11.27 10.12 -6.79
N ASN A 212 -10.40 9.92 -5.80
CA ASN A 212 -9.49 8.78 -5.82
C ASN A 212 -10.26 7.49 -5.49
N CYS A 213 -9.65 6.35 -5.80
CA CYS A 213 -10.26 5.05 -5.51
C CYS A 213 -10.60 4.94 -4.01
N GLY A 214 -11.77 4.37 -3.70
CA GLY A 214 -12.25 4.21 -2.31
C GLY A 214 -12.82 5.46 -1.66
N GLN A 215 -12.68 6.65 -2.27
CA GLN A 215 -13.32 7.87 -1.75
C GLN A 215 -14.82 7.94 -2.10
N THR A 216 -15.53 8.85 -1.45
CA THR A 216 -16.97 9.08 -1.61
C THR A 216 -17.26 10.36 -2.37
N SER A 217 -18.27 10.36 -3.23
CA SER A 217 -18.92 11.55 -3.76
C SER A 217 -20.35 11.65 -3.23
N THR A 218 -20.93 12.85 -3.21
CA THR A 218 -22.29 13.09 -2.74
C THR A 218 -23.16 13.58 -3.88
N LEU A 219 -24.24 12.85 -4.15
CA LEU A 219 -25.33 13.28 -5.03
C LEU A 219 -26.30 14.12 -4.20
N THR A 220 -26.71 15.28 -4.70
CA THR A 220 -27.71 16.13 -4.03
C THR A 220 -28.76 16.56 -5.04
N TRP A 221 -30.02 16.45 -4.66
CA TRP A 221 -31.14 16.88 -5.47
C TRP A 221 -32.19 17.57 -4.64
N GLN A 222 -32.84 18.53 -5.28
CA GLN A 222 -34.00 19.18 -4.72
C GLN A 222 -34.99 19.42 -5.85
N THR A 223 -36.25 19.10 -5.60
CA THR A 223 -37.30 19.26 -6.61
C THR A 223 -38.56 19.88 -6.01
N SER A 224 -39.37 20.47 -6.88
CA SER A 224 -40.69 20.99 -6.55
C SER A 224 -41.67 20.62 -7.67
N GLU A 225 -42.96 20.53 -7.31
CA GLU A 225 -44.03 20.10 -8.22
C GLU A 225 -43.88 18.67 -8.77
N THR A 226 -43.13 17.82 -8.04
CA THR A 226 -42.85 16.43 -8.40
C THR A 226 -43.71 15.45 -7.63
N VAL A 227 -44.00 14.32 -8.28
CA VAL A 227 -44.71 13.17 -7.70
C VAL A 227 -43.73 12.03 -7.44
N GLU A 228 -42.74 11.86 -8.32
CA GLU A 228 -41.73 10.82 -8.21
C GLU A 228 -40.37 11.31 -8.72
N ALA A 229 -39.31 10.70 -8.18
CA ALA A 229 -37.93 10.96 -8.57
C ALA A 229 -37.13 9.64 -8.56
N SER A 230 -36.16 9.54 -9.46
CA SER A 230 -35.27 8.38 -9.57
C SER A 230 -33.88 8.77 -10.04
N ILE A 231 -32.87 8.01 -9.62
CA ILE A 231 -31.48 8.14 -10.09
C ILE A 231 -31.03 6.82 -10.70
N SER A 232 -30.39 6.84 -11.88
CA SER A 232 -29.84 5.64 -12.51
C SER A 232 -28.83 4.92 -11.58
N GLY A 233 -28.91 3.59 -11.50
CA GLY A 233 -28.09 2.79 -10.59
C GLY A 233 -28.54 2.78 -9.12
N ILE A 234 -29.43 3.68 -8.70
CA ILE A 234 -29.98 3.75 -7.33
C ILE A 234 -31.46 3.36 -7.29
N GLY A 235 -32.25 3.81 -8.28
CA GLY A 235 -33.69 3.57 -8.35
C GLY A 235 -34.50 4.76 -7.83
N ALA A 236 -35.67 4.49 -7.25
CA ALA A 236 -36.57 5.50 -6.72
C ALA A 236 -35.97 6.19 -5.49
N VAL A 237 -36.07 7.51 -5.42
CA VAL A 237 -35.51 8.34 -4.35
C VAL A 237 -36.55 9.33 -3.80
N PRO A 238 -36.38 9.85 -2.58
CA PRO A 238 -37.21 10.96 -2.08
C PRO A 238 -37.20 12.16 -3.03
N LEU A 239 -38.23 13.02 -2.98
CA LEU A 239 -38.35 14.16 -3.90
C LEU A 239 -37.23 15.20 -3.74
N SER A 240 -36.64 15.30 -2.57
CA SER A 240 -35.43 16.08 -2.30
C SER A 240 -34.58 15.31 -1.30
N GLY A 241 -33.26 15.34 -1.46
CA GLY A 241 -32.36 14.56 -0.63
C GLY A 241 -30.91 14.65 -1.07
N SER A 242 -30.10 13.88 -0.36
CA SER A 242 -28.68 13.71 -0.63
C SER A 242 -28.28 12.27 -0.36
N GLN A 243 -27.36 11.73 -1.16
CA GLN A 243 -26.88 10.36 -1.04
C GLN A 243 -25.40 10.26 -1.37
N ALA A 244 -24.62 9.67 -0.47
CA ALA A 244 -23.23 9.34 -0.71
C ALA A 244 -23.10 8.10 -1.62
N VAL A 245 -22.13 8.12 -2.53
CA VAL A 245 -21.80 7.04 -3.45
C VAL A 245 -20.28 6.85 -3.51
N SER A 246 -19.84 5.59 -3.65
CA SER A 246 -18.42 5.21 -3.79
C SER A 246 -18.23 4.28 -4.98
N PRO A 247 -18.35 4.80 -6.23
CA PRO A 247 -18.17 3.98 -7.41
C PRO A 247 -16.69 3.56 -7.57
N HIS A 248 -16.46 2.34 -8.07
CA HIS A 248 -15.12 1.83 -8.38
C HIS A 248 -14.65 2.15 -9.81
N ALA A 249 -15.53 2.72 -10.63
CA ALA A 249 -15.23 3.17 -11.98
C ALA A 249 -15.95 4.51 -12.25
N THR A 250 -15.47 5.29 -13.20
CA THR A 250 -16.15 6.53 -13.61
C THR A 250 -17.60 6.23 -13.95
N THR A 251 -18.52 6.84 -13.20
CA THR A 251 -19.95 6.53 -13.24
C THR A 251 -20.75 7.79 -13.44
N THR A 252 -21.70 7.74 -14.38
CA THR A 252 -22.66 8.83 -14.63
C THR A 252 -24.00 8.47 -14.02
N TYR A 253 -24.55 9.42 -13.26
CA TYR A 253 -25.86 9.33 -12.63
C TYR A 253 -26.84 10.24 -13.35
N ASP A 254 -27.93 9.66 -13.83
CA ASP A 254 -29.02 10.37 -14.47
C ASP A 254 -30.18 10.48 -13.50
N PHE A 255 -30.45 11.71 -13.08
CA PHE A 255 -31.57 12.08 -12.25
C PHE A 255 -32.79 12.39 -13.13
N THR A 256 -33.93 11.80 -12.81
CA THR A 256 -35.21 12.11 -13.44
C THR A 256 -36.25 12.36 -12.35
N SER A 257 -36.99 13.45 -12.47
CA SER A 257 -38.13 13.75 -11.62
C SER A 257 -39.34 14.14 -12.46
N ALA A 258 -40.50 13.60 -12.12
CA ALA A 258 -41.72 13.74 -12.91
C ALA A 258 -42.89 14.24 -12.06
N GLY A 259 -43.78 14.98 -12.70
CA GLY A 259 -44.99 15.53 -12.10
C GLY A 259 -46.01 15.96 -13.16
N PRO A 260 -47.18 16.45 -12.75
CA PRO A 260 -48.23 16.86 -13.68
C PRO A 260 -47.80 18.00 -14.62
N GLY A 261 -46.85 18.83 -14.17
CA GLY A 261 -46.29 19.94 -14.94
C GLY A 261 -45.18 19.58 -15.93
N GLY A 262 -44.76 18.32 -16.01
CA GLY A 262 -43.69 17.88 -16.92
C GLY A 262 -42.66 16.96 -16.25
N ILE A 263 -41.48 16.92 -16.84
CA ILE A 263 -40.34 16.12 -16.37
C ILE A 263 -39.11 17.02 -16.36
N VAL A 264 -38.31 16.93 -15.29
CA VAL A 264 -36.97 17.51 -15.20
C VAL A 264 -35.95 16.39 -15.15
N LYS A 265 -34.84 16.57 -15.88
CA LYS A 265 -33.70 15.66 -15.88
C LYS A 265 -32.44 16.41 -15.47
N GLY A 266 -31.55 15.72 -14.78
CA GLY A 266 -30.20 16.17 -14.45
C GLY A 266 -29.20 15.04 -14.66
N THR A 267 -27.95 15.37 -14.94
CA THR A 267 -26.89 14.37 -15.08
C THR A 267 -25.67 14.84 -14.30
N GLY A 268 -24.92 13.89 -13.74
CA GLY A 268 -23.71 14.17 -12.99
C GLY A 268 -22.77 12.98 -13.01
N THR A 269 -21.51 13.24 -13.34
CA THR A 269 -20.48 12.21 -13.47
C THR A 269 -19.50 12.29 -12.30
N VAL A 270 -19.25 11.14 -11.67
CA VAL A 270 -18.16 10.95 -10.70
C VAL A 270 -17.01 10.29 -11.44
N ASN A 271 -15.92 11.03 -11.66
CA ASN A 271 -14.69 10.53 -12.25
C ASN A 271 -13.85 9.83 -11.20
N VAL A 272 -13.52 8.55 -11.41
CA VAL A 272 -12.72 7.77 -10.47
C VAL A 272 -11.30 7.66 -11.00
N ASN A 273 -10.36 8.26 -10.28
CA ASN A 273 -8.94 8.05 -10.56
C ASN A 273 -8.54 6.66 -10.06
N THR A 274 -8.29 5.74 -10.99
CA THR A 274 -7.82 4.38 -10.68
C THR A 274 -6.30 4.27 -10.68
N LYS A 275 -5.58 5.29 -11.20
CA LYS A 275 -4.12 5.23 -11.34
C LYS A 275 -3.46 5.21 -9.95
N VAL A 276 -2.60 4.21 -9.74
CA VAL A 276 -1.69 4.16 -8.59
C VAL A 276 -0.37 4.79 -9.01
N ASP A 277 0.15 5.73 -8.22
CA ASP A 277 1.54 6.18 -8.39
C ASP A 277 2.40 5.53 -7.31
N ALA A 278 3.62 5.15 -7.69
CA ALA A 278 4.58 4.52 -6.80
C ALA A 278 6.00 4.98 -7.14
N SER A 279 6.84 5.15 -6.12
CA SER A 279 8.27 5.40 -6.24
C SER A 279 9.04 4.52 -5.27
N LEU A 280 10.20 4.05 -5.70
CA LEU A 280 11.14 3.27 -4.90
C LEU A 280 12.55 3.69 -5.30
N SER A 281 13.39 4.01 -4.31
CA SER A 281 14.78 4.38 -4.54
C SER A 281 15.69 3.85 -3.44
N ALA A 282 16.95 3.59 -3.77
CA ALA A 282 17.99 3.20 -2.83
C ALA A 282 19.15 4.20 -2.92
N SER A 283 19.61 4.73 -1.77
CA SER A 283 20.68 5.72 -1.75
C SER A 283 21.62 5.53 -0.54
N PRO A 284 22.93 5.39 -0.76
CA PRO A 284 23.60 5.22 -2.06
C PRO A 284 23.23 3.87 -2.72
N ALA A 285 23.27 3.82 -4.06
CA ALA A 285 23.01 2.59 -4.82
C ALA A 285 24.23 1.65 -4.84
N GLU A 286 25.42 2.16 -4.58
CA GLU A 286 26.67 1.38 -4.53
C GLU A 286 27.23 1.36 -3.10
N LEU A 287 27.56 0.17 -2.61
CA LEU A 287 28.15 -0.08 -1.31
C LEU A 287 29.50 -0.77 -1.48
N GLN A 288 30.42 -0.43 -0.56
CA GLN A 288 31.75 -1.04 -0.47
C GLN A 288 31.80 -1.98 0.73
N TYR A 289 32.43 -3.13 0.53
CA TYR A 289 32.66 -4.14 1.56
C TYR A 289 34.12 -4.58 1.59
N ARG A 290 34.74 -4.59 2.78
CA ARG A 290 36.08 -5.16 2.98
C ARG A 290 36.15 -5.88 4.33
N LYS A 291 36.52 -7.16 4.30
CA LYS A 291 36.71 -8.00 5.49
C LYS A 291 38.08 -8.67 5.46
N ILE A 292 38.76 -8.67 6.61
CA ILE A 292 40.03 -9.38 6.83
C ILE A 292 39.89 -10.17 8.14
N GLY A 293 39.99 -11.49 8.09
CA GLY A 293 39.75 -12.33 9.27
C GLY A 293 38.34 -12.14 9.83
N GLU A 294 38.19 -12.12 11.16
CA GLU A 294 36.91 -11.84 11.81
C GLU A 294 36.54 -10.35 11.84
N LYS A 295 37.44 -9.46 11.37
CA LYS A 295 37.24 -8.01 11.44
C LYS A 295 36.68 -7.49 10.11
N VAL A 296 35.51 -6.88 10.18
CA VAL A 296 34.94 -6.10 9.07
C VAL A 296 35.55 -4.71 9.12
N ILE A 297 36.28 -4.34 8.07
CA ILE A 297 37.01 -3.07 7.98
C ILE A 297 36.12 -1.98 7.38
N THR A 298 35.32 -2.34 6.37
CA THR A 298 34.39 -1.42 5.71
C THR A 298 33.07 -2.13 5.44
N GLU A 299 31.96 -1.56 5.91
CA GLU A 299 30.60 -1.99 5.58
C GLU A 299 29.76 -0.74 5.26
N GLY A 300 29.41 -0.56 3.99
CA GLY A 300 28.47 0.47 3.58
C GLY A 300 27.03 0.15 4.02
N SER A 301 26.17 1.18 4.07
CA SER A 301 24.73 1.00 4.17
C SER A 301 24.01 1.87 3.15
N SER A 302 22.86 1.38 2.67
CA SER A 302 21.97 2.09 1.76
C SER A 302 20.64 2.33 2.44
N THR A 303 19.98 3.43 2.11
CA THR A 303 18.61 3.73 2.57
C THR A 303 17.65 3.48 1.42
N LEU A 304 16.78 2.49 1.57
CA LEU A 304 15.65 2.23 0.67
C LEU A 304 14.48 3.13 1.10
N THR A 305 13.93 3.93 0.18
CA THR A 305 12.80 4.83 0.44
C THR A 305 11.71 4.61 -0.59
N TRP A 306 10.45 4.60 -0.14
CA TRP A 306 9.30 4.40 -1.01
C TRP A 306 8.15 5.33 -0.66
N GLN A 307 7.34 5.61 -1.68
CA GLN A 307 6.10 6.34 -1.53
C GLN A 307 5.09 5.88 -2.57
N THR A 308 3.83 5.77 -2.17
CA THR A 308 2.71 5.42 -3.04
C THR A 308 1.58 6.41 -2.85
N SER A 309 0.73 6.57 -3.86
CA SER A 309 -0.50 7.33 -3.78
C SER A 309 -1.64 6.52 -4.40
N ASN A 310 -2.85 6.71 -3.87
CA ASN A 310 -4.05 6.04 -4.38
C ASN A 310 -3.96 4.50 -4.37
N ALA A 311 -3.26 3.94 -3.38
CA ALA A 311 -3.07 2.49 -3.17
C ALA A 311 -3.71 2.04 -1.86
N ASP A 312 -4.35 0.88 -1.87
CA ASP A 312 -4.95 0.23 -0.68
C ASP A 312 -4.06 -0.90 -0.13
N ALA A 313 -3.20 -1.47 -0.98
CA ALA A 313 -2.26 -2.51 -0.61
C ALA A 313 -0.88 -2.21 -1.16
N VAL A 314 0.14 -2.28 -0.31
CA VAL A 314 1.54 -2.03 -0.65
C VAL A 314 2.43 -3.13 -0.09
N SER A 315 3.38 -3.60 -0.89
CA SER A 315 4.36 -4.61 -0.50
C SER A 315 5.70 -4.34 -1.18
N ILE A 316 6.79 -4.72 -0.53
CA ILE A 316 8.14 -4.66 -1.06
C ILE A 316 8.72 -6.07 -0.98
N ALA A 317 9.05 -6.68 -2.12
CA ALA A 317 9.81 -7.91 -2.12
C ALA A 317 11.30 -7.60 -1.88
N PRO A 318 12.02 -8.38 -1.05
CA PRO A 318 11.56 -9.57 -0.32
C PRO A 318 11.01 -9.30 1.10
N THR A 319 10.89 -8.04 1.55
CA THR A 319 10.58 -7.68 2.95
C THR A 319 9.12 -7.92 3.37
N GLY A 320 8.18 -7.97 2.43
CA GLY A 320 6.77 -8.28 2.66
C GLY A 320 5.85 -7.05 2.60
N LYS A 321 4.84 -6.98 3.48
CA LYS A 321 3.89 -5.85 3.53
C LYS A 321 4.60 -4.57 3.97
N ALA A 322 4.19 -3.44 3.41
CA ALA A 322 4.74 -2.13 3.74
C ALA A 322 3.61 -1.09 3.84
N ASP A 323 3.89 0.00 4.56
CA ASP A 323 3.00 1.17 4.59
C ASP A 323 3.08 1.95 3.27
N ALA A 324 2.12 2.86 3.07
CA ALA A 324 2.02 3.67 1.85
C ALA A 324 3.28 4.49 1.55
N SER A 325 4.02 4.91 2.58
CA SER A 325 5.34 5.50 2.48
C SER A 325 6.22 5.02 3.63
N GLY A 326 7.53 5.01 3.42
CA GLY A 326 8.46 4.58 4.43
C GLY A 326 9.91 4.57 3.97
N SER A 327 10.78 4.16 4.88
CA SER A 327 12.21 4.03 4.63
C SER A 327 12.79 2.89 5.46
N GLN A 328 13.78 2.20 4.90
CA GLN A 328 14.47 1.08 5.54
C GLN A 328 15.97 1.10 5.23
N THR A 329 16.80 0.90 6.26
CA THR A 329 18.24 0.73 6.09
C THR A 329 18.59 -0.68 5.63
N ILE A 330 19.39 -0.77 4.57
CA ILE A 330 19.92 -1.99 3.98
C ILE A 330 21.43 -2.06 4.26
N LYS A 331 21.86 -3.11 4.93
CA LYS A 331 23.28 -3.37 5.19
C LYS A 331 23.98 -3.92 3.94
N GLY A 332 25.22 -3.48 3.73
CA GLY A 332 26.12 -3.92 2.66
C GLY A 332 26.76 -5.29 2.88
N GLU A 333 26.24 -6.11 3.79
CA GLU A 333 26.75 -7.47 4.03
C GLU A 333 26.47 -8.39 2.82
N PRO A 334 27.50 -9.04 2.24
CA PRO A 334 27.33 -9.98 1.13
C PRO A 334 26.70 -11.30 1.58
N ALA A 335 26.23 -12.10 0.62
CA ALA A 335 25.66 -13.43 0.90
C ALA A 335 26.70 -14.42 1.46
N ASP A 336 27.94 -14.33 0.98
CA ASP A 336 29.07 -15.11 1.50
C ASP A 336 30.17 -14.20 2.09
N ALA A 337 30.11 -14.04 3.41
CA ALA A 337 31.13 -13.35 4.21
C ALA A 337 32.11 -14.32 4.92
N SER A 338 32.16 -15.60 4.51
CA SER A 338 33.05 -16.61 5.13
C SER A 338 34.52 -16.25 4.96
N GLN A 339 35.35 -16.58 5.95
CA GLN A 339 36.77 -16.24 5.91
C GLN A 339 37.53 -17.02 4.83
N VAL A 340 38.35 -16.32 4.04
CA VAL A 340 39.26 -16.94 3.07
C VAL A 340 40.44 -17.59 3.81
N PRO A 341 40.76 -18.88 3.55
CA PRO A 341 41.89 -19.56 4.15
C PRO A 341 43.25 -18.91 3.84
N GLU A 342 44.20 -19.08 4.75
CA GLU A 342 45.58 -18.63 4.56
C GLU A 342 46.18 -19.19 3.25
N GLY A 343 46.86 -18.34 2.47
CA GLY A 343 47.51 -18.73 1.22
C GLY A 343 46.61 -18.72 -0.03
N GLN A 344 45.30 -18.48 0.11
CA GLN A 344 44.39 -18.32 -1.03
C GLN A 344 44.25 -16.86 -1.47
N PRO A 345 43.95 -16.58 -2.75
CA PRO A 345 43.69 -15.22 -3.20
C PRO A 345 42.40 -14.65 -2.56
N ALA A 346 42.34 -13.32 -2.42
CA ALA A 346 41.15 -12.65 -1.91
C ALA A 346 39.91 -12.96 -2.76
N ARG A 347 38.79 -13.24 -2.10
CA ARG A 347 37.50 -13.43 -2.78
C ARG A 347 36.93 -12.08 -3.15
N LYS A 348 36.63 -11.87 -4.43
CA LYS A 348 35.92 -10.67 -4.89
C LYS A 348 34.43 -10.79 -4.57
N ILE A 349 33.85 -9.70 -4.10
CA ILE A 349 32.41 -9.53 -3.91
C ILE A 349 31.90 -8.63 -5.03
N ASP A 350 30.88 -9.11 -5.72
CA ASP A 350 30.15 -8.42 -6.77
C ASP A 350 28.71 -8.97 -6.75
N GLU A 351 27.85 -8.32 -5.97
CA GLU A 351 26.50 -8.79 -5.67
C GLU A 351 25.48 -7.66 -5.81
N THR A 352 24.26 -7.99 -6.24
CA THR A 352 23.18 -7.01 -6.33
C THR A 352 21.98 -7.47 -5.52
N LYS A 353 21.56 -6.65 -4.55
CA LYS A 353 20.32 -6.83 -3.80
C LYS A 353 19.21 -6.03 -4.49
N SER A 354 18.18 -6.71 -4.98
CA SER A 354 17.05 -6.10 -5.67
C SER A 354 15.81 -6.04 -4.80
N PHE A 355 15.08 -4.92 -4.90
CA PHE A 355 13.85 -4.66 -4.18
C PHE A 355 12.76 -4.27 -5.18
N THR A 356 11.58 -4.84 -5.03
CA THR A 356 10.44 -4.56 -5.91
C THR A 356 9.23 -4.15 -5.07
N LEU A 357 8.82 -2.89 -5.24
CA LEU A 357 7.61 -2.33 -4.67
C LEU A 357 6.43 -2.68 -5.58
N ASN A 358 5.38 -3.28 -5.01
CA ASN A 358 4.10 -3.53 -5.66
C ASN A 358 3.01 -2.80 -4.87
N ALA A 359 2.26 -1.93 -5.55
CA ALA A 359 1.15 -1.18 -4.99
C ALA A 359 -0.11 -1.40 -5.83
N SER A 360 -1.27 -1.57 -5.19
CA SER A 360 -2.55 -1.79 -5.87
C SER A 360 -3.72 -1.15 -5.12
N ASN A 361 -4.82 -0.89 -5.82
CA ASN A 361 -6.08 -0.44 -5.22
C ASN A 361 -7.27 -1.31 -5.62
N VAL A 362 -8.38 -1.18 -4.90
CA VAL A 362 -9.62 -1.96 -5.11
C VAL A 362 -10.31 -1.65 -6.44
N CYS A 363 -9.95 -0.55 -7.11
CA CYS A 363 -10.47 -0.16 -8.42
C CYS A 363 -9.67 -0.78 -9.59
N GLY A 364 -8.76 -1.71 -9.30
CA GLY A 364 -7.97 -2.44 -10.31
C GLY A 364 -6.72 -1.72 -10.79
N GLY A 365 -6.36 -0.58 -10.20
CA GLY A 365 -5.09 0.09 -10.44
C GLY A 365 -3.93 -0.62 -9.77
N SER A 366 -2.77 -0.63 -10.43
CA SER A 366 -1.53 -1.15 -9.88
C SER A 366 -0.31 -0.41 -10.40
N ALA A 367 0.74 -0.33 -9.58
CA ALA A 367 2.05 0.17 -9.96
C ALA A 367 3.15 -0.71 -9.36
N THR A 368 4.19 -0.97 -10.15
CA THR A 368 5.38 -1.72 -9.73
C THR A 368 6.61 -0.87 -9.98
N GLN A 369 7.51 -0.80 -8.99
CA GLN A 369 8.79 -0.10 -9.08
C GLN A 369 9.91 -0.97 -8.53
N SER A 370 11.12 -0.81 -9.05
CA SER A 370 12.28 -1.57 -8.59
C SER A 370 13.45 -0.66 -8.26
N ALA A 371 14.20 -1.02 -7.22
CA ALA A 371 15.46 -0.41 -6.86
C ALA A 371 16.47 -1.51 -6.53
N SER A 372 17.75 -1.24 -6.73
CA SER A 372 18.82 -2.18 -6.41
C SER A 372 19.94 -1.50 -5.64
N VAL A 373 20.61 -2.30 -4.83
CA VAL A 373 21.83 -1.94 -4.11
C VAL A 373 22.93 -2.89 -4.58
N HIS A 374 23.96 -2.32 -5.19
CA HIS A 374 25.11 -3.04 -5.69
C HIS A 374 26.22 -3.03 -4.64
N ILE A 375 26.74 -4.20 -4.29
CA ILE A 375 27.76 -4.39 -3.26
C ILE A 375 29.01 -4.89 -3.97
N THR A 376 30.08 -4.11 -3.89
CA THR A 376 31.40 -4.46 -4.42
C THR A 376 32.41 -4.50 -3.30
N GLY A 377 33.41 -5.38 -3.41
CA GLY A 377 34.33 -5.54 -2.30
C GLY A 377 35.23 -6.76 -2.37
N THR A 378 35.85 -7.06 -1.24
CA THR A 378 36.68 -8.25 -1.08
C THR A 378 36.61 -8.85 0.32
N VAL A 379 36.80 -10.18 0.39
CA VAL A 379 37.16 -10.89 1.62
C VAL A 379 38.58 -11.39 1.47
N GLU A 380 39.46 -10.96 2.35
CA GLU A 380 40.90 -11.23 2.27
C GLU A 380 41.32 -12.26 3.33
N PRO A 381 42.31 -13.12 3.04
CA PRO A 381 42.93 -13.97 4.06
C PRO A 381 43.64 -13.13 5.11
N ILE A 382 43.76 -13.66 6.34
CA ILE A 382 44.57 -13.02 7.37
C ILE A 382 46.02 -12.96 6.87
N PRO A 383 46.67 -11.78 6.85
CA PRO A 383 48.06 -11.65 6.43
C PRO A 383 48.99 -12.54 7.27
N THR A 384 50.04 -13.07 6.67
CA THR A 384 50.96 -13.97 7.35
C THR A 384 52.24 -13.22 7.72
N VAL A 385 52.77 -13.50 8.91
CA VAL A 385 54.05 -12.97 9.36
C VAL A 385 55.05 -14.11 9.44
N THR A 386 56.06 -14.08 8.58
CA THR A 386 57.19 -15.01 8.62
C THR A 386 58.10 -14.60 9.78
N LEU A 387 58.16 -15.43 10.82
CA LEU A 387 58.98 -15.19 12.00
C LEU A 387 60.20 -16.11 11.96
N GLN A 388 61.40 -15.52 11.90
CA GLN A 388 62.68 -16.22 11.95
C GLN A 388 63.56 -15.61 13.03
N SER A 389 64.23 -16.46 13.81
CA SER A 389 65.17 -15.98 14.82
C SER A 389 66.40 -15.39 14.14
N VAL A 390 66.95 -14.33 14.75
CA VAL A 390 68.11 -13.61 14.24
C VAL A 390 69.37 -14.12 14.94
N PHE A 391 70.42 -14.46 14.20
CA PHE A 391 71.67 -14.96 14.76
C PHE A 391 72.80 -13.94 14.65
N TYR A 392 73.67 -13.91 15.67
CA TYR A 392 74.75 -12.95 15.79
C TYR A 392 76.14 -13.60 15.74
N PRO A 393 77.14 -12.90 15.16
CA PRO A 393 78.53 -13.28 15.32
C PRO A 393 78.96 -13.26 16.79
N THR A 394 80.02 -14.00 17.09
CA THR A 394 80.60 -14.03 18.45
C THR A 394 80.94 -12.60 18.89
N ASP A 395 80.38 -12.20 20.04
CA ASP A 395 80.65 -10.92 20.72
C ASP A 395 80.31 -9.65 19.91
N TYR A 396 79.26 -9.72 19.07
CA TYR A 396 78.70 -8.57 18.37
C TYR A 396 77.19 -8.38 18.64
N PRO A 397 76.68 -7.13 18.61
CA PRO A 397 77.41 -5.84 18.56
C PRO A 397 78.26 -5.58 19.82
N ASP A 398 79.45 -5.01 19.64
CA ASP A 398 80.29 -4.54 20.74
C ASP A 398 80.11 -3.03 20.99
N GLN A 399 80.67 -2.52 22.09
CA GLN A 399 80.49 -1.13 22.50
C GLN A 399 81.08 -0.12 21.51
N ALA A 400 82.17 -0.46 20.84
CA ALA A 400 82.82 0.41 19.85
C ALA A 400 82.09 0.41 18.51
N HIS A 401 81.37 -0.68 18.19
CA HIS A 401 80.68 -0.88 16.93
C HIS A 401 79.20 -1.26 17.18
N PRO A 402 78.36 -0.38 17.76
CA PRO A 402 76.98 -0.71 18.10
C PRO A 402 76.11 -1.01 16.87
N GLN A 403 76.52 -0.56 15.69
CA GLN A 403 75.79 -0.72 14.43
C GLN A 403 76.10 -2.04 13.70
N VAL A 404 77.14 -2.79 14.13
CA VAL A 404 77.56 -4.02 13.45
C VAL A 404 76.94 -5.28 14.06
N GLY A 405 77.04 -6.42 13.36
CA GLY A 405 76.65 -7.73 13.90
C GLY A 405 75.32 -8.25 13.38
N LEU A 406 74.48 -7.39 12.82
CA LEU A 406 73.32 -7.81 12.03
C LEU A 406 73.76 -7.97 10.57
N VAL A 407 74.30 -9.16 10.25
CA VAL A 407 74.80 -9.49 8.91
C VAL A 407 73.68 -9.51 7.86
N ARG A 408 74.04 -9.48 6.58
CA ARG A 408 73.15 -9.28 5.44
C ARG A 408 71.98 -10.26 5.40
N SER A 409 72.23 -11.54 5.65
CA SER A 409 71.17 -12.56 5.69
C SER A 409 70.13 -12.29 6.78
N GLN A 410 70.58 -11.76 7.93
CA GLN A 410 69.70 -11.45 9.06
C GLN A 410 68.91 -10.18 8.82
N GLN A 411 69.51 -9.18 8.16
CA GLN A 411 68.81 -8.01 7.67
C GLN A 411 67.69 -8.38 6.69
N LEU A 412 67.97 -9.27 5.73
CA LEU A 412 66.98 -9.74 4.77
C LEU A 412 65.81 -10.45 5.46
N ALA A 413 66.10 -11.34 6.42
CA ALA A 413 65.06 -12.00 7.21
C ALA A 413 64.19 -11.00 7.99
N LEU A 414 64.80 -9.99 8.64
CA LEU A 414 64.08 -8.93 9.33
C LEU A 414 63.30 -8.02 8.40
N ALA A 415 63.80 -7.75 7.19
CA ALA A 415 63.09 -6.97 6.18
C ALA A 415 61.85 -7.71 5.67
N THR A 416 61.96 -9.02 5.41
CA THR A 416 60.81 -9.88 5.07
C THR A 416 59.78 -9.89 6.20
N LEU A 417 60.23 -10.06 7.45
CA LEU A 417 59.37 -10.00 8.63
C LEU A 417 58.67 -8.64 8.73
N ALA A 418 59.40 -7.54 8.57
CA ALA A 418 58.85 -6.19 8.61
C ALA A 418 57.80 -5.95 7.53
N GLY A 419 58.02 -6.45 6.31
CA GLY A 419 57.04 -6.41 5.23
C GLY A 419 55.75 -7.15 5.57
N GLY A 420 55.86 -8.38 6.10
CA GLY A 420 54.70 -9.18 6.52
C GLY A 420 53.96 -8.56 7.72
N PHE A 421 54.69 -8.07 8.72
CA PHE A 421 54.11 -7.46 9.91
C PHE A 421 53.38 -6.16 9.60
N LYS A 422 53.88 -5.31 8.67
CA LYS A 422 53.15 -4.11 8.23
C LYS A 422 51.78 -4.44 7.62
N LYS A 423 51.69 -5.50 6.81
CA LYS A 423 50.41 -6.00 6.30
C LYS A 423 49.53 -6.57 7.42
N TYR A 424 50.12 -7.28 8.37
CA TYR A 424 49.41 -7.82 9.53
C TYR A 424 48.76 -6.70 10.38
N LEU A 425 49.39 -5.53 10.48
CA LEU A 425 48.82 -4.38 11.17
C LEU A 425 47.54 -3.82 10.49
N GLU A 426 47.29 -4.11 9.21
CA GLU A 426 45.99 -3.81 8.57
C GLU A 426 44.84 -4.65 9.16
N TYR A 427 45.15 -5.87 9.61
CA TYR A 427 44.21 -6.76 10.28
C TYR A 427 44.17 -6.50 11.79
N ASP A 428 45.33 -6.42 12.44
CA ASP A 428 45.42 -6.20 13.88
C ASP A 428 46.31 -5.00 14.22
N PRO A 429 45.74 -3.78 14.24
CA PRO A 429 46.49 -2.56 14.52
C PRO A 429 47.20 -2.58 15.88
N ASP A 430 46.73 -3.38 16.84
CA ASP A 430 47.29 -3.46 18.20
C ASP A 430 48.40 -4.51 18.35
N ALA A 431 48.64 -5.32 17.32
CA ALA A 431 49.67 -6.37 17.34
C ALA A 431 51.07 -5.80 17.59
N LYS A 432 51.93 -6.58 18.24
CA LYS A 432 53.31 -6.19 18.57
C LYS A 432 54.29 -7.32 18.29
N LEU A 433 55.54 -6.97 18.05
CA LEU A 433 56.66 -7.90 18.03
C LEU A 433 57.40 -7.82 19.36
N SER A 434 57.56 -8.94 20.06
CA SER A 434 58.50 -9.06 21.19
C SER A 434 59.80 -9.65 20.67
N VAL A 435 60.89 -8.91 20.79
CA VAL A 435 62.24 -9.33 20.40
C VAL A 435 62.99 -9.74 21.66
N GLU A 436 63.43 -10.98 21.71
CA GLU A 436 64.01 -11.64 22.88
C GLU A 436 65.44 -12.09 22.59
N ALA A 437 66.46 -11.33 23.00
CA ALA A 437 67.85 -11.70 22.71
C ALA A 437 68.51 -12.52 23.82
N HIS A 438 69.39 -13.40 23.38
CA HIS A 438 70.19 -14.30 24.18
C HIS A 438 71.68 -14.16 23.82
N ALA A 439 72.53 -14.60 24.72
CA ALA A 439 73.97 -14.73 24.55
C ALA A 439 74.40 -16.17 24.86
N ASP A 440 75.53 -16.58 24.28
CA ASP A 440 76.09 -17.89 24.58
C ASP A 440 76.73 -17.92 25.97
N THR A 441 77.05 -19.12 26.46
CA THR A 441 77.42 -19.30 27.87
C THR A 441 78.80 -18.76 28.22
N ARG A 442 79.59 -18.32 27.23
CA ARG A 442 80.95 -17.79 27.42
C ARG A 442 80.90 -16.35 27.91
N GLY A 443 81.81 -15.97 28.80
CA GLY A 443 81.85 -14.62 29.40
C GLY A 443 81.03 -14.47 30.69
N SER A 444 81.15 -13.30 31.32
CA SER A 444 80.44 -13.00 32.58
C SER A 444 78.94 -12.81 32.36
N ALA A 445 78.14 -13.00 33.41
CA ALA A 445 76.68 -12.77 33.33
C ALA A 445 76.36 -11.33 32.94
N ARG A 446 77.04 -10.35 33.56
CA ARG A 446 76.89 -8.92 33.23
C ARG A 446 77.24 -8.61 31.78
N HIS A 447 78.36 -9.12 31.27
CA HIS A 447 78.75 -8.90 29.87
C HIS A 447 77.70 -9.43 28.89
N ASN A 448 77.21 -10.64 29.16
CA ASN A 448 76.21 -11.28 28.30
C ASN A 448 74.85 -10.59 28.37
N GLN A 449 74.47 -10.08 29.55
CA GLN A 449 73.29 -9.24 29.71
C GLN A 449 73.41 -7.99 28.83
N ASP A 450 74.48 -7.20 29.01
CA ASP A 450 74.73 -5.98 28.22
C ASP A 450 74.81 -6.29 26.71
N LEU A 451 75.39 -7.44 26.32
CA LEU A 451 75.48 -7.88 24.92
C LEU A 451 74.09 -8.20 24.35
N SER A 452 73.25 -8.92 25.09
CA SER A 452 71.89 -9.24 24.66
C SER A 452 71.01 -7.98 24.56
N GLU A 453 71.21 -7.00 25.45
CA GLU A 453 70.55 -5.69 25.36
C GLU A 453 70.92 -4.95 24.08
N ARG A 454 72.22 -4.87 23.73
CA ARG A 454 72.63 -4.26 22.46
C ARG A 454 72.05 -5.00 21.25
N ARG A 455 71.90 -6.32 21.30
CA ARG A 455 71.29 -7.12 20.21
C ARG A 455 69.82 -6.76 19.99
N VAL A 456 69.00 -6.75 21.04
CA VAL A 456 67.58 -6.37 20.88
C VAL A 456 67.44 -4.92 20.41
N GLN A 457 68.27 -3.99 20.88
CA GLN A 457 68.23 -2.61 20.42
C GLN A 457 68.61 -2.49 18.94
N ARG A 458 69.62 -3.24 18.47
CA ARG A 458 70.01 -3.25 17.06
C ARG A 458 68.90 -3.77 16.15
N ILE A 459 68.21 -4.85 16.56
CA ILE A 459 67.06 -5.39 15.84
C ILE A 459 65.91 -4.38 15.83
N LYS A 460 65.58 -3.81 17.00
CA LYS A 460 64.52 -2.81 17.12
C LYS A 460 64.79 -1.61 16.21
N GLN A 461 66.00 -1.07 16.24
CA GLN A 461 66.40 0.02 15.36
C GLN A 461 66.23 -0.36 13.88
N TYR A 462 66.67 -1.56 13.49
CA TYR A 462 66.51 -2.04 12.12
C TYR A 462 65.04 -2.16 11.70
N LEU A 463 64.18 -2.76 12.53
CA LEU A 463 62.75 -2.88 12.23
C LEU A 463 62.05 -1.53 12.12
N VAL A 464 62.46 -0.55 12.94
CA VAL A 464 62.00 0.84 12.83
C VAL A 464 62.48 1.50 11.54
N GLU A 465 63.73 1.28 11.14
CA GLU A 465 64.26 1.72 9.84
C GLU A 465 63.49 1.10 8.66
N GLN A 466 62.97 -0.13 8.81
CA GLN A 466 62.09 -0.79 7.83
C GLN A 466 60.62 -0.29 7.87
N GLY A 467 60.32 0.69 8.73
CA GLY A 467 59.02 1.37 8.81
C GLY A 467 58.03 0.77 9.81
N ILE A 468 58.47 -0.10 10.73
CA ILE A 468 57.62 -0.54 11.84
C ILE A 468 57.61 0.56 12.93
N PRO A 469 56.44 1.02 13.42
CA PRO A 469 56.41 1.99 14.51
C PRO A 469 57.11 1.47 15.77
N ALA A 470 57.89 2.32 16.44
CA ALA A 470 58.75 1.91 17.56
C ALA A 470 58.00 1.36 18.78
N ASP A 471 56.73 1.73 18.96
CA ASP A 471 55.81 1.24 19.99
C ASP A 471 55.28 -0.18 19.69
N LYS A 472 55.38 -0.64 18.43
CA LYS A 472 55.03 -2.00 18.02
C LYS A 472 56.16 -3.00 18.23
N VAL A 473 57.34 -2.56 18.68
CA VAL A 473 58.50 -3.42 18.97
C VAL A 473 58.86 -3.34 20.44
N GLN A 474 58.59 -4.42 21.16
CA GLN A 474 59.02 -4.67 22.54
C GLN A 474 60.33 -5.44 22.55
N THR A 475 61.14 -5.23 23.57
CA THR A 475 62.48 -5.83 23.68
C THR A 475 62.66 -6.45 25.04
N ALA A 476 63.19 -7.67 25.10
CA ALA A 476 63.63 -8.34 26.31
C ALA A 476 65.02 -8.95 26.09
N ALA A 477 65.89 -8.80 27.08
CA ALA A 477 67.27 -9.25 27.02
C ALA A 477 67.53 -10.21 28.17
N TYR A 478 67.93 -11.44 27.86
CA TYR A 478 68.06 -12.53 28.83
C TYR A 478 69.51 -12.97 29.08
N GLY A 479 70.48 -12.27 28.50
CA GLY A 479 71.89 -12.62 28.60
C GLY A 479 72.12 -14.11 28.33
N LYS A 480 72.85 -14.76 29.23
CA LYS A 480 73.12 -16.21 29.16
C LYS A 480 72.21 -17.06 30.05
N ASP A 481 71.11 -16.49 30.56
CA ASP A 481 70.28 -17.11 31.59
C ASP A 481 69.22 -18.07 31.02
N ARG A 482 68.95 -17.98 29.71
CA ARG A 482 68.03 -18.87 28.98
C ARG A 482 68.71 -19.54 27.79
N PRO A 483 69.73 -20.38 28.01
CA PRO A 483 70.39 -21.09 26.92
C PRO A 483 69.50 -22.21 26.38
N MET A 484 69.53 -22.44 25.08
CA MET A 484 69.12 -23.71 24.48
C MET A 484 70.09 -24.78 24.94
N ASP A 485 69.57 -25.92 25.40
CA ASP A 485 70.41 -27.08 25.67
C ASP A 485 70.89 -27.74 24.35
N ARG A 486 71.85 -28.66 24.47
CA ARG A 486 72.45 -29.33 23.31
C ARG A 486 71.48 -30.26 22.60
N ALA A 487 70.51 -30.84 23.31
CA ALA A 487 69.54 -31.76 22.73
C ALA A 487 68.58 -30.98 21.81
N THR A 488 68.06 -29.86 22.31
CA THR A 488 67.22 -28.90 21.57
C THR A 488 67.92 -28.43 20.30
N VAL A 489 69.19 -28.03 20.40
CA VAL A 489 69.96 -27.60 19.20
C VAL A 489 70.12 -28.76 18.21
N LYS A 490 70.39 -29.98 18.69
CA LYS A 490 70.50 -31.15 17.82
C LYS A 490 69.19 -31.47 17.10
N ASP A 491 68.06 -31.32 17.77
CA ASP A 491 66.72 -31.55 17.18
C ASP A 491 66.35 -30.46 16.17
N LEU A 492 66.68 -29.20 16.48
CA LEU A 492 66.53 -28.08 15.54
C LEU A 492 67.40 -28.27 14.30
N GLU A 493 68.65 -28.70 14.45
CA GLU A 493 69.54 -29.04 13.34
C GLU A 493 69.00 -30.19 12.48
N ALA A 494 68.50 -31.25 13.12
CA ALA A 494 67.94 -32.40 12.41
C ALA A 494 66.67 -32.05 11.58
N SER A 495 65.91 -31.04 12.03
CA SER A 495 64.70 -30.55 11.37
C SER A 495 64.94 -29.31 10.50
N ASN A 496 66.17 -28.79 10.45
CA ASN A 496 66.51 -27.59 9.70
C ASN A 496 66.47 -27.88 8.19
N PRO A 497 65.66 -27.16 7.40
CA PRO A 497 65.65 -27.34 5.94
C PRO A 497 66.97 -26.91 5.27
N ASN A 498 67.80 -26.12 5.96
CA ASN A 498 69.11 -25.67 5.50
C ASN A 498 70.22 -26.50 6.16
N THR A 499 70.70 -27.54 5.48
CA THR A 499 71.76 -28.41 6.06
C THR A 499 73.16 -27.82 5.90
N PRO A 500 74.01 -27.83 6.96
CA PRO A 500 75.40 -27.43 6.86
C PRO A 500 76.27 -28.39 6.03
N THR A 501 77.48 -27.95 5.68
CA THR A 501 78.51 -28.84 5.14
C THR A 501 78.91 -29.93 6.15
N LYS A 502 79.34 -31.11 5.67
CA LYS A 502 79.82 -32.23 6.51
C LYS A 502 80.92 -31.84 7.51
N ALA A 503 81.68 -30.78 7.24
CA ALA A 503 82.70 -30.26 8.15
C ALA A 503 82.10 -29.53 9.36
N ARG A 504 81.04 -28.74 9.15
CA ARG A 504 80.35 -28.00 10.23
C ARG A 504 79.57 -28.93 11.15
N LEU A 505 78.91 -29.95 10.60
CA LEU A 505 78.19 -31.01 11.35
C LEU A 505 79.04 -31.73 12.39
N ARG A 506 80.37 -31.72 12.24
CA ARG A 506 81.30 -32.37 13.19
C ARG A 506 81.65 -31.49 14.40
N ASN A 507 81.29 -30.20 14.41
CA ASN A 507 81.61 -29.28 15.49
C ASN A 507 80.36 -28.86 16.28
N ALA A 508 79.83 -29.82 17.04
CA ALA A 508 78.63 -29.64 17.86
C ALA A 508 78.75 -28.51 18.91
N MET A 509 79.96 -28.19 19.37
CA MET A 509 80.17 -27.06 20.29
C MET A 509 79.98 -25.72 19.58
N ALA A 510 80.52 -25.57 18.36
CA ALA A 510 80.35 -24.34 17.59
C ALA A 510 78.87 -24.13 17.21
N ASP A 511 78.18 -25.19 16.78
CA ASP A 511 76.75 -25.14 16.50
C ASP A 511 75.94 -24.71 17.73
N TRP A 512 76.16 -25.38 18.87
CA TRP A 512 75.46 -25.05 20.12
C TRP A 512 75.69 -23.60 20.57
N LEU A 513 76.92 -23.10 20.47
CA LEU A 513 77.21 -21.70 20.80
C LEU A 513 76.55 -20.75 19.79
N ALA A 514 76.52 -21.09 18.51
CA ALA A 514 75.90 -20.27 17.47
C ALA A 514 74.39 -20.14 17.65
N TYR A 515 73.70 -21.24 17.97
CA TYR A 515 72.27 -21.22 18.31
C TYR A 515 71.95 -20.39 19.56
N ASN A 516 72.87 -20.31 20.51
CA ASN A 516 72.69 -19.49 21.71
C ASN A 516 73.00 -18.01 21.49
N ARG A 517 73.64 -17.63 20.39
CA ARG A 517 73.80 -16.23 19.96
C ARG A 517 72.63 -15.80 19.07
N ARG A 518 71.42 -15.86 19.61
CA ARG A 518 70.20 -15.59 18.85
C ARG A 518 69.33 -14.50 19.48
N ALA A 519 68.39 -13.99 18.70
CA ALA A 519 67.23 -13.29 19.18
C ALA A 519 65.97 -13.94 18.60
N ASP A 520 65.07 -14.33 19.48
CA ASP A 520 63.77 -14.89 19.13
C ASP A 520 62.75 -13.75 18.95
N ILE A 521 61.78 -13.95 18.06
CA ILE A 521 60.75 -12.95 17.78
C ILE A 521 59.38 -13.59 18.02
N VAL A 522 58.54 -12.94 18.82
CA VAL A 522 57.19 -13.41 19.16
C VAL A 522 56.17 -12.40 18.65
N LEU A 523 55.16 -12.88 17.92
CA LEU A 523 54.02 -12.07 17.49
C LEU A 523 52.94 -12.05 18.56
N LEU A 524 52.70 -10.88 19.15
CA LEU A 524 51.67 -10.66 20.15
C LEU A 524 50.38 -10.10 19.50
N PRO A 525 49.19 -10.51 19.96
CA PRO A 525 48.93 -11.38 21.11
C PRO A 525 48.94 -12.89 20.81
N SER A 526 49.09 -13.30 19.55
CA SER A 526 49.00 -14.73 19.15
C SER A 526 49.98 -15.67 19.87
N GLY A 527 51.11 -15.14 20.36
CA GLY A 527 52.18 -15.91 20.99
C GLY A 527 53.00 -16.74 20.00
N LYS A 528 52.76 -16.62 18.68
CA LYS A 528 53.51 -17.34 17.65
C LYS A 528 54.99 -16.94 17.73
N LYS A 529 55.87 -17.93 17.86
CA LYS A 529 57.32 -17.74 17.98
C LYS A 529 58.02 -17.92 16.65
N SER A 530 59.18 -17.28 16.51
CA SER A 530 60.05 -17.44 15.38
C SER A 530 60.60 -18.85 15.24
N ALA A 531 60.76 -19.29 14.00
CA ALA A 531 61.51 -20.50 13.69
C ALA A 531 62.99 -20.27 14.06
N GLN A 532 63.52 -21.15 14.90
CA GLN A 532 64.86 -21.05 15.47
C GLN A 532 65.92 -21.74 14.59
N PHE A 533 65.70 -21.84 13.27
CA PHE A 533 66.60 -22.53 12.35
C PHE A 533 67.80 -21.65 11.99
N PHE A 534 69.01 -22.19 12.18
CA PHE A 534 70.23 -21.50 11.80
C PHE A 534 70.37 -21.41 10.27
N PRO A 535 70.79 -20.25 9.72
CA PRO A 535 70.79 -20.03 8.27
C PRO A 535 72.06 -20.58 7.61
N HIS A 536 72.22 -21.91 7.57
CA HIS A 536 73.45 -22.55 7.06
C HIS A 536 73.79 -22.24 5.61
N THR A 537 72.79 -21.97 4.78
CA THR A 537 72.91 -21.70 3.35
C THR A 537 73.25 -20.24 3.04
N ALA A 538 73.23 -19.35 4.03
CA ALA A 538 73.62 -17.96 3.83
C ALA A 538 75.14 -17.81 3.65
N ASP A 539 75.57 -16.92 2.75
CA ASP A 539 76.98 -16.66 2.44
C ASP A 539 77.77 -16.18 3.67
N ASP A 540 77.11 -15.41 4.54
CA ASP A 540 77.65 -14.89 5.80
C ASP A 540 77.52 -15.87 6.98
N SER A 541 76.95 -17.06 6.76
CA SER A 541 76.69 -18.04 7.82
C SER A 541 77.96 -18.51 8.53
N GLY A 542 79.11 -18.49 7.85
CA GLY A 542 80.40 -18.78 8.46
C GLY A 542 80.80 -17.77 9.54
N ILE A 543 80.43 -16.49 9.36
CA ILE A 543 80.76 -15.39 10.28
C ILE A 543 79.92 -15.47 11.54
N ILE A 544 78.63 -15.79 11.42
CA ILE A 544 77.75 -15.98 12.57
C ILE A 544 78.00 -17.32 13.29
N TRP A 545 78.53 -18.33 12.60
CA TRP A 545 78.80 -19.66 13.16
C TRP A 545 80.11 -19.76 13.96
N GLN A 546 81.18 -19.12 13.47
CA GLN A 546 82.52 -19.28 14.04
C GLN A 546 82.60 -18.98 15.54
N MET A 547 83.37 -19.79 16.27
CA MET A 547 83.60 -19.62 17.70
C MET A 547 84.47 -18.40 18.04
N PRO A 548 85.57 -18.09 17.32
CA PRO A 548 86.35 -16.89 17.58
C PRO A 548 85.58 -15.62 17.19
N LYS A 549 85.82 -14.52 17.91
CA LYS A 549 85.36 -13.19 17.50
C LYS A 549 85.95 -12.84 16.14
N ALA A 550 85.10 -12.54 15.16
CA ALA A 550 85.54 -12.07 13.85
C ALA A 550 86.11 -10.65 13.95
N PRO A 551 87.04 -10.22 13.07
CA PRO A 551 87.41 -8.81 12.98
C PRO A 551 86.20 -7.94 12.62
N ALA A 552 86.09 -6.75 13.23
CA ALA A 552 84.96 -5.83 13.00
C ALA A 552 84.81 -5.47 11.51
N THR A 553 85.92 -5.29 10.79
CA THR A 553 85.94 -5.04 9.34
C THR A 553 85.32 -6.18 8.52
N LYS A 554 85.46 -7.44 8.98
CA LYS A 554 84.86 -8.61 8.32
C LYS A 554 83.36 -8.69 8.58
N VAL A 555 82.92 -8.37 9.80
CA VAL A 555 81.50 -8.31 10.16
C VAL A 555 80.80 -7.16 9.43
N GLN A 556 81.46 -6.00 9.33
CA GLN A 556 80.95 -4.83 8.60
C GLN A 556 80.82 -5.08 7.09
N LYS A 557 81.77 -5.80 6.47
CA LYS A 557 81.65 -6.20 5.05
C LYS A 557 80.53 -7.21 4.78
N ALA A 558 80.14 -7.96 5.79
CA ALA A 558 79.07 -8.95 5.71
C ALA A 558 77.71 -8.39 6.09
N GLN A 559 77.63 -7.09 6.41
CA GLN A 559 76.43 -6.34 6.71
C GLN A 559 76.02 -5.52 5.50
#